data_AF-A0A7C5EUQ0-F1
#
_entry.id   AF-A0A7C5EUQ0-F1
#
_cell.length_a   1.000
_cell.length_b   1.000
_cell.length_c   1.000
_cell.angle_alpha   90.00
_cell.angle_beta   90.00
_cell.angle_gamma   90.00
#
_symmetry.space_group_name_H-M   'P 1'
#
loop_
_entity.id
_entity.type
_entity.pdbx_description
1 polymer ?
#
loop_
_entity_poly.entity_id
_entity_poly.type
_entity_poly.pdbx_seq_one_letter_code
_entity_poly.pdbx_strand_id
1 'polypeptide(L)'
;MKFHKALRAFSFFFNGLVLLGSIVIAAVLLTGRPVTVNYDLLPLAKQQIAYGLLALAAAGAVIMLAASRGKAQILYAVWSLLVLLLLVRFFFFSDYGYVPDSGDFSAALWIVLAAIIAAWGASLRRTSTR
;
A
#
# COMPACT_ATOMS: atom_id res chain seq x y z
N MET A 1 18.64 -8.45 18.38
CA MET A 1 17.78 -7.25 18.55
C MET A 1 17.81 -6.24 17.38
N LYS A 2 18.91 -6.05 16.62
CA LYS A 2 18.98 -5.02 15.56
C LYS A 2 18.10 -5.32 14.33
N PHE A 3 18.07 -6.57 13.87
CA PHE A 3 17.31 -7.01 12.68
C PHE A 3 15.79 -6.75 12.79
N HIS A 4 15.19 -7.04 13.95
CA HIS A 4 13.75 -6.84 14.17
C HIS A 4 13.35 -5.37 14.11
N LYS A 5 14.20 -4.47 14.61
CA LYS A 5 13.98 -3.02 14.52
C LYS A 5 14.08 -2.54 13.08
N ALA A 6 15.03 -3.06 12.30
CA ALA A 6 15.19 -2.73 10.89
C ALA A 6 13.98 -3.17 10.05
N LEU A 7 13.51 -4.42 10.20
CA LEU A 7 12.31 -4.92 9.51
C LEU A 7 11.07 -4.08 9.82
N ARG A 8 10.91 -3.69 11.09
CA ARG A 8 9.78 -2.84 11.49
C ARG A 8 9.89 -1.43 10.93
N ALA A 9 11.08 -0.84 10.92
CA ALA A 9 11.31 0.47 10.28
C ALA A 9 11.02 0.41 8.77
N PHE A 10 11.47 -0.65 8.10
CA PHE A 10 11.16 -0.90 6.69
C PHE A 10 9.65 -1.04 6.46
N SER A 11 8.93 -1.76 7.33
CA SER A 11 7.47 -1.89 7.25
C SER A 11 6.76 -0.53 7.33
N PHE A 12 7.18 0.34 8.26
CA PHE A 12 6.62 1.70 8.35
C PHE A 12 6.94 2.53 7.11
N PHE A 13 8.18 2.46 6.62
CA PHE A 13 8.59 3.16 5.42
C PHE A 13 7.80 2.72 4.19
N PHE A 14 7.70 1.41 3.94
CA PHE A 14 6.96 0.86 2.81
C PHE A 14 5.47 1.19 2.85
N ASN A 15 4.80 0.95 3.98
CA ASN A 15 3.38 1.30 4.11
C ASN A 15 3.16 2.82 3.98
N GLY A 16 4.11 3.63 4.47
CA GLY A 16 4.11 5.09 4.28
C GLY A 16 4.22 5.50 2.80
N LEU A 17 5.05 4.81 2.01
CA LEU A 17 5.12 5.03 0.56
C LEU A 17 3.80 4.63 -0.13
N VAL A 18 3.19 3.51 0.26
CA VAL A 18 1.89 3.09 -0.30
C VAL A 18 0.80 4.12 0.01
N LEU A 19 0.81 4.68 1.22
CA LEU A 19 -0.07 5.78 1.64
C LEU A 19 0.10 7.02 0.76
N LEU A 20 1.34 7.47 0.61
CA LEU A 20 1.66 8.62 -0.25
C LEU A 20 1.28 8.35 -1.70
N GLY A 21 1.59 7.16 -2.24
CA GLY A 21 1.21 6.75 -3.58
C GLY A 21 -0.29 6.77 -3.79
N SER A 22 -1.07 6.28 -2.82
CA SER A 22 -2.54 6.31 -2.85
C SER A 22 -3.08 7.75 -2.90
N ILE A 23 -2.49 8.66 -2.12
CA ILE A 23 -2.86 10.08 -2.10
C ILE A 23 -2.51 10.73 -3.45
N VAL A 24 -1.32 10.47 -3.99
CA VAL A 24 -0.89 11.01 -5.29
C VAL A 24 -1.82 10.53 -6.41
N ILE A 25 -2.13 9.23 -6.46
CA ILE A 25 -3.05 8.67 -7.46
C ILE A 25 -4.44 9.29 -7.31
N ALA A 26 -4.96 9.41 -6.08
CA ALA A 26 -6.25 10.04 -5.84
C ALA A 26 -6.27 11.52 -6.27
N ALA A 27 -5.19 12.27 -6.00
CA ALA A 27 -5.06 13.66 -6.43
C ALA A 27 -5.06 13.77 -7.95
N VAL A 28 -4.33 12.89 -8.65
CA VAL A 28 -4.34 12.82 -10.13
C VAL A 28 -5.75 12.50 -10.65
N LEU A 29 -6.48 11.57 -10.01
CA LEU A 29 -7.84 11.23 -10.41
C LEU A 29 -8.83 12.40 -10.24
N LEU A 30 -8.70 13.18 -9.17
CA LEU A 30 -9.58 14.32 -8.87
C LEU A 30 -9.25 15.56 -9.70
N THR A 31 -7.98 15.77 -10.05
CA THR A 31 -7.53 16.95 -10.82
C THR A 31 -7.38 16.69 -12.31
N GLY A 32 -7.33 15.42 -12.73
CA GLY A 32 -7.11 15.00 -14.10
C GLY A 32 -8.34 15.23 -15.00
N ARG A 33 -8.12 15.90 -16.13
CA ARG A 33 -9.12 16.11 -17.18
C ARG A 33 -9.55 14.77 -17.81
N PRO A 34 -10.78 14.66 -18.36
CA PRO A 34 -11.29 13.42 -18.96
C PRO A 34 -10.50 12.91 -20.17
N VAL A 35 -9.64 13.71 -20.80
CA VAL A 35 -8.94 13.38 -22.05
C VAL A 35 -7.66 12.54 -21.85
N THR A 36 -7.07 12.51 -20.66
CA THR A 36 -5.74 11.88 -20.44
C THR A 36 -5.76 10.41 -20.09
N VAL A 37 -6.93 9.80 -19.85
CA VAL A 37 -7.04 8.39 -19.45
C VAL A 37 -8.41 7.91 -19.93
N ASN A 38 -8.46 6.74 -20.55
CA ASN A 38 -9.70 6.19 -21.09
C ASN A 38 -10.47 5.47 -19.97
N TYR A 39 -11.53 6.11 -19.43
CA TYR A 39 -12.22 5.67 -18.22
C TYR A 39 -13.45 4.78 -18.47
N ASP A 40 -13.81 4.55 -19.73
CA ASP A 40 -14.95 3.72 -20.11
C ASP A 40 -14.79 2.22 -19.76
N LEU A 41 -13.60 1.83 -19.25
CA LEU A 41 -13.28 0.46 -18.84
C LEU A 41 -13.44 0.22 -17.32
N LEU A 42 -13.72 1.23 -16.50
CA LEU A 42 -13.89 1.07 -15.05
C LEU A 42 -15.38 1.16 -14.66
N PRO A 43 -15.99 0.09 -14.10
CA PRO A 43 -17.43 0.05 -13.76
C PRO A 43 -17.84 0.98 -12.60
N LEU A 44 -16.87 1.66 -11.96
CA LEU A 44 -17.06 2.60 -10.86
C LEU A 44 -16.65 4.01 -11.30
N ALA A 45 -17.41 5.02 -10.88
CA ALA A 45 -17.11 6.40 -11.22
C ALA A 45 -15.74 6.83 -10.66
N LYS A 46 -14.97 7.61 -11.44
CA LYS A 46 -13.67 8.22 -11.05
C LYS A 46 -13.60 8.67 -9.58
N GLN A 47 -14.62 9.41 -9.16
CA GLN A 47 -14.69 10.00 -7.83
C GLN A 47 -14.76 8.93 -6.74
N GLN A 48 -15.46 7.82 -6.97
CA GLN A 48 -15.58 6.73 -6.00
C GLN A 48 -14.22 6.05 -5.77
N ILE A 49 -13.43 5.83 -6.83
CA ILE A 49 -12.09 5.25 -6.72
C ILE A 49 -11.16 6.21 -5.97
N ALA A 50 -11.19 7.51 -6.30
CA ALA A 50 -10.38 8.51 -5.63
C ALA A 50 -10.71 8.64 -4.14
N TYR A 51 -12.00 8.74 -3.77
CA TYR A 51 -12.40 8.80 -2.37
C TYR A 51 -12.13 7.49 -1.63
N GLY A 52 -12.25 6.34 -2.30
CA GLY A 52 -11.84 5.05 -1.76
C GLY A 52 -10.35 5.00 -1.41
N LEU A 53 -9.49 5.47 -2.32
CA LEU A 53 -8.04 5.57 -2.09
C LEU A 53 -7.71 6.53 -0.94
N LEU A 54 -8.39 7.69 -0.86
CA LEU A 54 -8.20 8.65 0.23
C LEU A 54 -8.68 8.09 1.57
N ALA A 55 -9.80 7.37 1.60
CA ALA A 55 -10.30 6.72 2.80
C ALA A 55 -9.35 5.61 3.26
N LEU A 56 -8.83 4.80 2.34
CA LEU A 56 -7.83 3.77 2.62
C LEU A 56 -6.54 4.42 3.16
N ALA A 57 -6.09 5.52 2.56
CA ALA A 57 -4.94 6.26 3.04
C ALA A 57 -5.17 6.85 4.44
N ALA A 58 -6.33 7.45 4.70
CA ALA A 58 -6.66 7.95 6.03
C ALA A 58 -6.66 6.83 7.08
N ALA A 59 -7.29 5.69 6.77
CA ALA A 59 -7.31 4.52 7.65
C ALA A 59 -5.90 4.00 7.95
N GLY A 60 -5.07 3.84 6.92
CA GLY A 60 -3.68 3.39 7.06
C GLY A 60 -2.84 4.34 7.91
N ALA A 61 -2.99 5.66 7.72
CA ALA A 61 -2.31 6.67 8.52
C ALA A 61 -2.69 6.57 10.00
N VAL A 62 -3.98 6.44 10.32
CA VAL A 62 -4.45 6.29 11.71
C VAL A 62 -3.89 5.02 12.35
N ILE A 63 -3.91 3.90 11.64
CA ILE A 63 -3.38 2.62 12.13
C ILE A 63 -1.87 2.72 12.37
N MET A 64 -1.11 3.34 11.46
CA MET A 64 0.33 3.55 11.61
C MET A 64 0.67 4.48 12.77
N LEU A 65 -0.08 5.55 12.97
CA LEU A 65 0.08 6.46 14.11
C LEU A 65 -0.21 5.75 15.45
N ALA A 66 -1.22 4.88 15.50
CA ALA A 66 -1.47 4.07 16.68
C ALA A 66 -0.33 3.06 16.94
N ALA A 67 0.15 2.41 15.88
CA ALA A 67 1.24 1.42 15.91
C ALA A 67 2.60 1.99 16.31
N SER A 68 2.89 3.25 15.93
CA SER A 68 4.13 3.93 16.30
C SER A 68 4.19 4.24 17.80
N ARG A 69 3.02 4.54 18.40
CA ARG A 69 2.81 4.70 19.86
C ARG A 69 2.75 3.37 20.61
N GLY A 70 2.96 2.24 19.94
CA GLY A 70 2.95 0.90 20.53
C GLY A 70 1.56 0.30 20.72
N LYS A 71 0.48 1.01 20.38
CA LYS A 71 -0.90 0.52 20.42
C LYS A 71 -1.27 -0.17 19.09
N ALA A 72 -2.37 -0.92 19.03
CA ALA A 72 -2.93 -1.47 17.79
C ALA A 72 -1.95 -2.28 16.89
N GLN A 73 -0.97 -2.99 17.48
CA GLN A 73 0.06 -3.70 16.70
C GLN A 73 -0.52 -4.83 15.83
N ILE A 74 -1.53 -5.54 16.35
CA ILE A 74 -2.24 -6.57 15.59
C ILE A 74 -2.95 -5.94 14.39
N LEU A 75 -3.62 -4.80 14.60
CA LEU A 75 -4.32 -4.09 13.54
C LEU A 75 -3.36 -3.60 12.45
N TYR A 76 -2.15 -3.16 12.82
CA TYR A 76 -1.12 -2.81 11.86
C TYR A 76 -0.59 -4.01 11.07
N ALA A 77 -0.42 -5.17 11.70
CA ALA A 77 -0.07 -6.39 11.00
C ALA A 77 -1.15 -6.80 9.99
N VAL A 78 -2.42 -6.77 10.40
CA VAL A 78 -3.57 -7.02 9.52
C VAL A 78 -3.62 -6.01 8.37
N TRP A 79 -3.38 -4.73 8.66
CA TRP A 79 -3.30 -3.69 7.65
C TRP A 79 -2.21 -3.95 6.61
N SER A 80 -1.00 -4.29 7.06
CA SER A 80 0.11 -4.56 6.14
C SER A 80 -0.14 -5.82 5.28
N LEU A 81 -0.88 -6.80 5.81
CA LEU A 81 -1.35 -7.95 5.03
C LEU A 81 -2.40 -7.53 3.99
N LEU A 82 -3.35 -6.67 4.36
CA LEU A 82 -4.33 -6.12 3.43
C LEU A 82 -3.64 -5.40 2.26
N VAL A 83 -2.62 -4.57 2.55
CA VAL A 83 -1.81 -3.89 1.52
C VAL A 83 -1.15 -4.90 0.59
N LEU A 84 -0.51 -5.95 1.13
CA LEU A 84 0.07 -7.02 0.33
C LEU A 84 -0.98 -7.68 -0.58
N LEU A 85 -2.14 -8.03 -0.04
CA LEU A 85 -3.21 -8.67 -0.80
C LEU A 85 -3.75 -7.77 -1.92
N LEU A 86 -3.89 -6.46 -1.66
CA LEU A 86 -4.31 -5.49 -2.66
C LEU A 86 -3.27 -5.34 -3.78
N LEU A 87 -1.98 -5.29 -3.45
CA LEU A 87 -0.92 -5.22 -4.45
C LEU A 87 -0.86 -6.49 -5.31
N VAL A 88 -0.94 -7.66 -4.69
CA VAL A 88 -0.99 -8.94 -5.41
C VAL A 88 -2.22 -9.01 -6.32
N ARG A 89 -3.40 -8.63 -5.80
CA ARG A 89 -4.62 -8.56 -6.60
C ARG A 89 -4.47 -7.61 -7.78
N PHE A 90 -3.92 -6.42 -7.56
CA PHE A 90 -3.74 -5.42 -8.61
C PHE A 90 -2.76 -5.90 -9.69
N PHE A 91 -1.56 -6.36 -9.30
CA PHE A 91 -0.54 -6.74 -10.28
C PHE A 91 -0.84 -8.05 -11.02
N PHE A 92 -1.48 -9.03 -10.39
CA PHE A 92 -1.62 -10.38 -11.00
C PHE A 92 -3.06 -10.79 -11.32
N PHE A 93 -4.06 -10.17 -10.70
CA PHE A 93 -5.47 -10.56 -10.83
C PHE A 93 -6.34 -9.43 -11.39
N SER A 94 -5.74 -8.35 -11.88
CA SER A 94 -6.44 -7.30 -12.62
C SER A 94 -5.97 -7.25 -14.06
N ASP A 95 -6.68 -6.52 -14.90
CA ASP A 95 -6.32 -6.29 -16.31
C ASP A 95 -5.11 -5.35 -16.47
N TYR A 96 -4.20 -5.34 -15.49
CA TYR A 96 -2.96 -4.58 -15.55
C TYR A 96 -2.08 -5.13 -16.67
N GLY A 97 -2.00 -4.39 -17.77
CA GLY A 97 -1.18 -4.73 -18.92
C GLY A 97 0.29 -4.42 -18.65
N TYR A 98 1.12 -5.46 -18.66
CA TYR A 98 2.57 -5.29 -18.65
C TYR A 98 3.06 -4.93 -20.05
N VAL A 99 3.85 -3.87 -20.16
CA VAL A 99 4.49 -3.51 -21.43
C VAL A 99 5.66 -4.48 -21.68
N PRO A 100 5.75 -5.11 -22.87
CA PRO A 100 6.90 -5.94 -23.21
C PRO A 100 8.22 -5.14 -23.15
N ASP A 101 9.30 -5.77 -22.69
CA ASP A 101 10.66 -5.19 -22.63
C ASP A 101 10.86 -3.92 -21.78
N SER A 102 9.84 -3.45 -21.05
CA SER A 102 9.94 -2.27 -20.16
C SER A 102 10.48 -2.56 -18.77
N GLY A 103 10.51 -3.84 -18.36
CA GLY A 103 10.86 -4.25 -17.00
C GLY A 103 9.73 -4.09 -15.98
N ASP A 104 8.52 -3.68 -16.39
CA ASP A 104 7.37 -3.43 -15.49
C ASP A 104 6.99 -4.67 -14.66
N PHE A 105 7.08 -5.86 -15.28
CA PHE A 105 6.80 -7.11 -14.58
C PHE A 105 7.80 -7.38 -13.45
N SER A 106 9.09 -7.14 -13.71
CA SER A 106 10.12 -7.27 -12.69
C SER A 106 9.92 -6.24 -11.57
N ALA A 107 9.53 -5.00 -11.90
CA ALA A 107 9.22 -3.99 -10.90
C ALA A 107 8.03 -4.43 -10.00
N ALA A 108 6.97 -4.99 -10.57
CA ALA A 108 5.84 -5.53 -9.82
C ALA A 108 6.27 -6.64 -8.86
N LEU A 109 7.13 -7.58 -9.30
CA LEU A 109 7.69 -8.62 -8.43
C LEU A 109 8.49 -8.04 -7.26
N TRP A 110 9.33 -7.03 -7.49
CA TRP A 110 10.09 -6.37 -6.44
C TRP A 110 9.19 -5.64 -5.44
N ILE A 111 8.13 -4.98 -5.90
CA ILE A 111 7.15 -4.31 -5.04
C ILE A 111 6.41 -5.33 -4.17
N VAL A 112 6.01 -6.47 -4.74
CA VAL A 112 5.34 -7.54 -4.00
C VAL A 112 6.28 -8.17 -2.97
N LEU A 113 7.54 -8.40 -3.33
CA LEU A 113 8.55 -8.89 -2.39
C LEU A 113 8.78 -7.90 -1.25
N ALA A 114 8.86 -6.60 -1.55
CA ALA A 114 8.94 -5.54 -0.55
C ALA A 114 7.69 -5.54 0.36
N ALA A 115 6.50 -5.74 -0.19
CA ALA A 115 5.26 -5.85 0.58
C ALA A 115 5.24 -7.07 1.51
N ILE A 116 5.79 -8.21 1.09
CA ILE A 116 5.94 -9.41 1.94
C ILE A 116 6.87 -9.10 3.12
N ILE A 117 8.03 -8.49 2.86
CA ILE A 117 8.98 -8.10 3.90
C ILE A 117 8.35 -7.07 4.85
N ALA A 118 7.57 -6.12 4.33
CA ALA A 118 6.85 -5.14 5.13
C ALA A 118 5.78 -5.80 6.01
N ALA A 119 5.00 -6.76 5.48
CA ALA A 119 4.00 -7.50 6.25
C ALA A 119 4.64 -8.32 7.37
N TRP A 120 5.79 -8.94 7.10
CA TRP A 120 6.58 -9.61 8.14
C TRP A 120 7.09 -8.61 9.18
N GLY A 121 7.65 -7.48 8.76
CA GLY A 121 8.09 -6.45 9.69
C GLY A 121 6.96 -5.88 10.57
N ALA A 122 5.73 -5.84 10.06
CA ALA A 122 4.55 -5.39 10.80
C ALA A 122 4.10 -6.41 11.86
N SER A 123 4.25 -7.71 11.60
CA SER A 123 3.85 -8.78 12.52
C SER A 123 4.77 -8.93 13.74
N LEU A 124 5.99 -8.40 13.66
CA LEU A 124 6.92 -8.35 14.79
C LEU A 124 6.41 -7.41 15.87
N ARG A 125 5.88 -7.98 16.97
CA ARG A 125 5.47 -7.20 18.14
C ARG A 125 6.65 -6.46 18.76
N ARG A 126 6.41 -5.26 19.30
CA ARG A 126 7.36 -4.69 20.28
C ARG A 126 7.19 -5.54 21.51
N THR A 127 8.14 -6.41 21.78
CA THR A 127 8.35 -6.93 23.12
C THR A 127 8.60 -5.72 24.01
N SER A 128 7.57 -5.33 24.77
CA SER A 128 7.69 -4.36 25.85
C SER A 128 8.68 -4.95 26.83
N THR A 129 9.91 -4.44 26.84
CA THR A 129 10.73 -4.55 28.04
C THR A 129 9.98 -3.73 29.09
N ARG A 130 9.63 -4.40 30.18
CA ARG A 130 8.92 -3.84 31.34
C ARG A 130 9.57 -2.55 31.82
#